data_AF-A0A819S880-F1
#
_entry.id   AF-A0A819S880-F1
#
_cell.length_a   1.000
_cell.length_b   1.000
_cell.length_c   1.000
_cell.angle_alpha   90.00
_cell.angle_beta   90.00
_cell.angle_gamma   90.00
#
_symmetry.space_group_name_H-M   'P 1'
#
loop_
_entity.id
_entity.type
_entity.pdbx_description
1 polymer ?
#
loop_
_entity_poly.entity_id
_entity_poly.type
_entity_poly.pdbx_seq_one_letter_code
_entity_poly.pdbx_strand_id
1 'polypeptide(L)'
;MLWKMGKFDQAKMYYIRCVNELSDDDCLLFKAYEDLGRSLRNLPGIGSRNTLRCYVFGFIFLFAITLGIGIYLAKTISVGNGYKDVNQNNHTTGNTRTGLKSMKWKQDGITVCGGNGKGNNLNQFNVPTYIFVDGNYSLYVSDMRNHRVMKWEKDATEGIIVAGGNGQGNSLTQLNHPQGVIVVHPGQIYVADSWNHRVMRWYEGKEDGEIVVGGNRNETKTNQFFPSGLSFDSERNLYVADQENNQIQKFEIIGD
;
A
#
# COMPACT_ATOMS: atom_id res chain seq x y z
N MET A 1 -60.26 -8.33 -10.88
CA MET A 1 -59.30 -7.23 -10.77
C MET A 1 -58.35 -7.59 -9.62
N LEU A 2 -57.21 -8.19 -9.93
CA LEU A 2 -56.28 -8.81 -8.98
C LEU A 2 -55.26 -7.79 -8.44
N TRP A 3 -55.10 -7.74 -7.10
CA TRP A 3 -53.88 -7.73 -6.26
C TRP A 3 -52.68 -6.81 -6.67
N LYS A 4 -51.88 -6.15 -5.81
CA LYS A 4 -51.29 -6.52 -4.50
C LYS A 4 -50.68 -5.27 -3.83
N MET A 5 -50.50 -5.34 -2.50
CA MET A 5 -50.03 -4.30 -1.56
C MET A 5 -48.63 -3.72 -1.82
N GLY A 6 -48.50 -2.41 -1.56
CA GLY A 6 -47.51 -1.83 -0.64
C GLY A 6 -46.09 -1.57 -1.16
N LYS A 7 -45.81 -0.31 -1.53
CA LYS A 7 -44.46 0.25 -1.77
C LYS A 7 -43.66 0.26 -0.46
N PHE A 8 -42.39 -0.17 -0.52
CA PHE A 8 -41.36 0.17 0.47
C PHE A 8 -40.34 1.10 -0.19
N ASP A 9 -40.01 2.18 0.52
CA ASP A 9 -39.29 3.37 0.08
C ASP A 9 -37.78 3.19 -0.10
N GLN A 10 -37.28 3.89 -1.13
CA GLN A 10 -35.99 4.58 -1.26
C GLN A 10 -34.76 4.02 -0.49
N ALA A 11 -33.94 3.23 -1.18
CA ALA A 11 -32.52 3.18 -0.89
C ALA A 11 -31.88 4.52 -1.32
N LYS A 12 -31.52 5.34 -0.33
CA LYS A 12 -30.68 6.53 -0.50
C LYS A 12 -29.35 6.12 -1.14
N MET A 13 -29.17 6.42 -2.43
CA MET A 13 -27.86 6.49 -3.06
C MET A 13 -27.13 7.68 -2.43
N TYR A 14 -26.12 7.40 -1.60
CA TYR A 14 -25.16 8.42 -1.18
C TYR A 14 -24.40 8.88 -2.44
N TYR A 15 -24.81 10.04 -2.95
CA TYR A 15 -24.12 10.78 -3.99
C TYR A 15 -22.91 11.44 -3.33
N ILE A 16 -21.72 10.87 -3.50
CA ILE A 16 -20.49 11.57 -3.12
C ILE A 16 -20.33 12.73 -4.11
N ARG A 17 -20.53 13.93 -3.58
CA ARG A 17 -20.32 15.21 -4.24
C ARG A 17 -18.81 15.48 -4.29
N CYS A 18 -18.10 14.90 -5.25
CA CYS A 18 -16.76 15.36 -5.63
C CYS A 18 -16.88 16.18 -6.92
N VAL A 19 -17.05 17.50 -6.81
CA VAL A 19 -17.09 18.41 -7.97
C VAL A 19 -16.09 19.57 -7.83
N ASN A 20 -15.16 19.54 -6.86
CA ASN A 20 -14.30 20.72 -6.64
C ASN A 20 -12.79 20.50 -6.87
N GLU A 21 -12.33 19.33 -7.33
CA GLU A 21 -10.89 19.08 -7.54
C GLU A 21 -10.61 18.22 -8.78
N LEU A 22 -11.31 18.50 -9.89
CA LEU A 22 -11.01 17.92 -11.19
C LEU A 22 -10.44 19.02 -12.08
N SER A 23 -9.38 18.72 -12.81
CA SER A 23 -8.80 19.65 -13.79
C SER A 23 -9.80 19.89 -14.94
N ASP A 24 -9.69 21.01 -15.68
CA ASP A 24 -10.64 21.35 -16.75
C ASP A 24 -10.78 20.23 -17.82
N ASP A 25 -9.73 19.42 -18.02
CA ASP A 25 -9.72 18.27 -18.93
C ASP A 25 -10.55 17.08 -18.41
N ASP A 26 -10.62 16.89 -17.10
CA ASP A 26 -11.44 15.84 -16.46
C ASP A 26 -12.95 16.15 -16.57
N CYS A 27 -13.31 17.44 -16.59
CA CYS A 27 -14.69 17.90 -16.80
C CYS A 27 -15.17 17.66 -18.25
N LEU A 28 -14.27 17.79 -19.24
CA LEU A 28 -14.56 17.48 -20.65
C LEU A 28 -14.79 15.99 -20.85
N LEU A 29 -14.01 15.14 -20.18
CA LEU A 29 -14.19 13.69 -20.19
C LEU A 29 -15.56 13.30 -19.61
N PHE A 30 -15.95 13.89 -18.47
CA PHE A 30 -17.24 13.63 -17.83
C PHE A 30 -18.43 14.03 -18.71
N LYS A 31 -18.31 15.13 -19.45
CA LYS A 31 -19.34 15.62 -20.38
C LYS A 31 -19.46 14.72 -21.61
N ALA A 32 -18.34 14.21 -22.13
CA ALA A 32 -18.34 13.21 -23.20
C ALA A 32 -18.99 11.88 -22.77
N TYR A 33 -18.84 11.48 -21.51
CA TYR A 33 -19.51 10.30 -20.94
C TYR A 33 -21.03 10.48 -20.78
N GLU A 34 -21.50 11.65 -20.35
CA GLU A 34 -22.93 12.02 -20.32
C GLU A 34 -23.55 11.93 -21.72
N ASP A 35 -22.85 12.45 -22.73
CA ASP A 35 -23.31 12.48 -24.11
C ASP A 35 -23.29 11.09 -24.77
N LEU A 36 -22.27 10.27 -24.49
CA LEU A 36 -22.23 8.86 -24.94
C LEU A 36 -23.32 8.02 -24.27
N GLY A 37 -23.55 8.23 -22.96
CA GLY A 37 -24.63 7.59 -22.21
C GLY A 37 -26.03 8.03 -22.67
N ARG A 38 -26.18 9.25 -23.21
CA ARG A 38 -27.39 9.74 -23.88
C ARG A 38 -27.57 9.07 -25.25
N SER A 39 -26.51 8.95 -26.04
CA SER A 39 -26.56 8.38 -27.39
C SER A 39 -26.86 6.88 -27.39
N LEU A 40 -26.33 6.13 -26.42
CA LEU A 40 -26.57 4.68 -26.27
C LEU A 40 -28.02 4.33 -25.86
N ARG A 41 -28.80 5.29 -25.34
CA ARG A 41 -30.23 5.08 -25.00
C ARG A 41 -31.15 5.02 -26.21
N ASN A 42 -30.69 5.48 -27.37
CA ASN A 42 -31.50 5.60 -28.58
C ASN A 42 -31.23 4.49 -29.61
N LEU A 43 -30.38 3.50 -29.30
CA LEU A 43 -30.11 2.38 -30.19
C LEU A 43 -31.22 1.31 -30.11
N PRO A 44 -31.85 0.92 -31.24
CA PRO A 44 -32.84 -0.14 -31.24
C PRO A 44 -32.17 -1.49 -30.94
N GLY A 45 -32.68 -2.22 -29.94
CA GLY A 45 -32.24 -3.58 -29.60
C GLY A 45 -31.59 -3.78 -28.23
N ILE A 46 -31.39 -2.73 -27.42
CA ILE A 46 -30.87 -2.90 -26.05
C ILE A 46 -32.03 -3.18 -25.08
N GLY A 47 -32.35 -4.46 -24.95
CA GLY A 47 -33.37 -4.96 -24.02
C GLY A 47 -32.96 -4.78 -22.55
N SER A 48 -33.66 -3.89 -21.85
CA SER A 48 -33.65 -3.64 -20.40
C SER A 48 -32.50 -2.80 -19.82
N ARG A 49 -32.84 -2.00 -18.79
CA ARG A 49 -31.93 -1.12 -18.03
C ARG A 49 -30.74 -1.85 -17.40
N ASN A 50 -30.80 -3.17 -17.25
CA ASN A 50 -29.73 -3.98 -16.67
C ASN A 50 -28.61 -4.28 -17.68
N THR A 51 -28.94 -4.36 -18.97
CA THR A 51 -27.97 -4.61 -20.04
C THR A 51 -27.07 -3.40 -20.27
N LEU A 52 -27.62 -2.18 -20.17
CA LEU A 52 -26.85 -0.93 -20.27
C LEU A 52 -25.86 -0.76 -19.09
N ARG A 53 -26.21 -1.25 -17.90
CA ARG A 53 -25.33 -1.22 -16.70
C ARG A 53 -24.10 -2.11 -16.91
N CYS A 54 -24.23 -3.29 -17.49
CA CYS A 54 -23.10 -4.19 -17.72
C CYS A 54 -22.08 -3.61 -18.73
N TYR A 55 -22.52 -2.90 -19.76
CA TYR A 55 -21.62 -2.26 -20.73
C TYR A 55 -20.87 -1.06 -20.14
N VAL A 56 -21.56 -0.22 -19.35
CA VAL A 56 -20.93 0.94 -18.69
C VAL A 56 -19.91 0.50 -17.63
N PHE A 57 -20.24 -0.51 -16.81
CA PHE A 57 -19.28 -1.07 -15.84
C PHE A 57 -18.11 -1.82 -16.49
N GLY A 58 -18.35 -2.52 -17.61
CA GLY A 58 -17.30 -3.21 -18.36
C GLY A 58 -16.29 -2.25 -18.99
N PHE A 59 -16.74 -1.11 -19.52
CA PHE A 59 -15.86 -0.09 -20.10
C PHE A 59 -15.08 0.70 -19.03
N ILE A 60 -15.67 0.99 -17.88
CA ILE A 60 -14.97 1.63 -16.76
C ILE A 60 -13.83 0.74 -16.23
N PHE A 61 -14.06 -0.58 -16.20
CA PHE A 61 -13.07 -1.54 -15.72
C PHE A 61 -11.88 -1.73 -16.68
N LEU A 62 -12.13 -1.64 -17.99
CA LEU A 62 -11.06 -1.77 -19.00
C LEU A 62 -10.20 -0.49 -19.12
N PHE A 63 -10.78 0.69 -18.87
CA PHE A 63 -10.06 1.97 -19.01
C PHE A 63 -9.22 2.35 -17.77
N ALA A 64 -9.61 1.88 -16.57
CA ALA A 64 -8.81 2.06 -15.35
C ALA A 64 -7.45 1.32 -15.41
N ILE A 65 -7.40 0.21 -16.16
CA ILE A 65 -6.17 -0.57 -16.36
C ILE A 65 -5.21 0.13 -17.34
N THR A 66 -5.73 0.89 -18.31
CA THR A 66 -4.92 1.58 -19.32
C THR A 66 -4.36 2.94 -18.88
N LEU A 67 -4.89 3.55 -17.80
CA LEU A 67 -4.43 4.85 -17.28
C LEU A 67 -3.59 4.78 -15.99
N GLY A 68 -3.17 3.58 -15.54
CA GLY A 68 -2.20 3.46 -14.44
C GLY A 68 -2.68 3.98 -13.09
N ILE A 69 -4.00 4.09 -12.87
CA ILE A 69 -4.55 4.45 -11.56
C ILE A 69 -4.71 3.17 -10.75
N GLY A 70 -3.73 2.90 -9.89
CA GLY A 70 -3.68 1.74 -9.00
C GLY A 70 -4.79 1.78 -7.96
N ILE A 71 -5.93 1.16 -8.25
CA ILE A 71 -6.96 0.84 -7.25
C ILE A 71 -6.66 -0.56 -6.71
N TYR A 72 -6.09 -0.61 -5.50
CA TYR A 72 -5.99 -1.83 -4.71
C TYR A 72 -7.39 -2.29 -4.28
N LEU A 73 -7.97 -3.29 -4.94
CA LEU A 73 -9.14 -4.00 -4.44
C LEU A 73 -8.68 -5.11 -3.48
N ALA A 74 -8.58 -4.79 -2.19
CA ALA A 74 -8.54 -5.81 -1.15
C ALA A 74 -9.90 -6.53 -1.13
N LYS A 75 -9.92 -7.78 -1.58
CA LYS A 75 -11.11 -8.63 -1.53
C LYS A 75 -11.23 -9.18 -0.10
N THR A 76 -12.03 -8.52 0.73
CA THR A 76 -12.37 -9.02 2.07
C THR A 76 -13.21 -10.29 1.94
N ILE A 77 -12.60 -11.46 2.10
CA ILE A 77 -13.34 -12.70 2.36
C ILE A 77 -13.60 -12.73 3.86
N SER A 78 -14.86 -12.45 4.24
CA SER A 78 -15.37 -12.74 5.58
C SER A 78 -15.28 -14.24 5.81
N VAL A 79 -14.35 -14.68 6.66
CA VAL A 79 -14.39 -16.04 7.22
C VAL A 79 -15.10 -15.91 8.56
N GLY A 80 -16.35 -16.33 8.58
CA GLY A 80 -17.18 -16.35 9.78
C GLY A 80 -16.56 -17.21 10.88
N ASN A 81 -16.73 -16.74 12.11
CA ASN A 81 -16.34 -17.37 13.36
C ASN A 81 -16.55 -18.90 13.39
N GLY A 82 -15.51 -19.62 13.79
CA GLY A 82 -15.59 -21.06 14.02
C GLY A 82 -14.34 -21.61 14.71
N TYR A 83 -13.93 -21.03 15.84
CA TYR A 83 -12.93 -21.66 16.70
C TYR A 83 -13.60 -22.76 17.52
N LYS A 84 -13.36 -24.02 17.18
CA LYS A 84 -13.50 -25.17 18.09
C LYS A 84 -12.35 -26.13 17.85
N ASP A 85 -11.38 -26.09 18.74
CA ASP A 85 -10.41 -27.16 18.91
C ASP A 85 -11.11 -28.42 19.42
N VAL A 86 -11.02 -29.51 18.66
CA VAL A 86 -11.08 -30.86 19.24
C VAL A 86 -9.98 -31.68 18.59
N ASN A 87 -8.95 -31.93 19.39
CA ASN A 87 -7.83 -32.78 19.08
C ASN A 87 -8.29 -34.25 19.16
N GLN A 88 -7.74 -35.08 18.26
CA GLN A 88 -7.59 -36.55 18.30
C GLN A 88 -8.49 -37.44 17.43
N ASN A 89 -7.80 -37.98 16.41
CA ASN A 89 -7.82 -39.35 15.91
C ASN A 89 -8.97 -39.86 15.01
N ASN A 90 -8.53 -40.40 13.87
CA ASN A 90 -9.14 -41.38 12.97
C ASN A 90 -9.92 -40.93 11.71
N HIS A 91 -9.40 -41.48 10.60
CA HIS A 91 -10.07 -41.99 9.41
C HIS A 91 -10.98 -41.06 8.57
N THR A 92 -10.48 -40.82 7.36
CA THR A 92 -11.16 -40.49 6.10
C THR A 92 -12.69 -40.55 6.09
N THR A 93 -13.35 -39.45 5.72
CA THR A 93 -14.30 -39.38 4.58
C THR A 93 -14.80 -37.94 4.36
N GLY A 94 -14.91 -37.52 3.10
CA GLY A 94 -16.00 -36.63 2.64
C GLY A 94 -15.91 -35.11 2.89
N ASN A 95 -15.30 -34.39 1.93
CA ASN A 95 -15.85 -33.22 1.22
C ASN A 95 -16.70 -32.17 1.99
N THR A 96 -16.21 -30.93 2.09
CA THR A 96 -16.93 -29.74 1.56
C THR A 96 -15.99 -28.55 1.30
N ARG A 97 -15.73 -28.29 0.01
CA ARG A 97 -15.48 -26.99 -0.66
C ARG A 97 -15.00 -25.79 0.19
N THR A 98 -13.70 -25.51 0.12
CA THR A 98 -13.25 -24.25 -0.51
C THR A 98 -12.26 -24.62 -1.61
N GLY A 99 -12.56 -24.28 -2.86
CA GLY A 99 -11.74 -24.57 -4.03
C GLY A 99 -10.47 -23.72 -4.10
N LEU A 100 -9.82 -23.45 -2.98
CA LEU A 100 -8.51 -22.81 -2.97
C LEU A 100 -7.49 -23.87 -3.40
N LYS A 101 -7.19 -23.90 -4.70
CA LYS A 101 -5.99 -24.60 -5.18
C LYS A 101 -4.81 -24.02 -4.41
N SER A 102 -4.05 -24.88 -3.73
CA SER A 102 -2.81 -24.44 -3.10
C SER A 102 -1.88 -23.88 -4.16
N MET A 103 -1.44 -22.62 -3.98
CA MET A 103 -0.42 -22.03 -4.83
C MET A 103 0.88 -22.81 -4.61
N LYS A 104 1.52 -23.25 -5.70
CA LYS A 104 2.84 -23.88 -5.67
C LYS A 104 3.89 -22.84 -6.03
N TRP A 105 4.89 -22.68 -5.17
CA TRP A 105 5.98 -21.72 -5.35
C TRP A 105 7.22 -22.43 -5.88
N LYS A 106 7.97 -21.78 -6.79
CA LYS A 106 9.33 -22.22 -7.11
C LYS A 106 10.17 -22.11 -5.84
N GLN A 107 10.98 -23.13 -5.58
CA GLN A 107 11.85 -23.17 -4.40
C GLN A 107 13.19 -22.47 -4.66
N ASP A 108 13.59 -22.35 -5.92
CA ASP A 108 14.78 -21.61 -6.32
C ASP A 108 14.44 -20.13 -6.47
N GLY A 109 15.00 -19.32 -5.57
CA GLY A 109 14.97 -17.86 -5.65
C GLY A 109 16.01 -17.35 -6.66
N ILE A 110 15.75 -16.18 -7.23
CA ILE A 110 16.73 -15.43 -8.04
C ILE A 110 17.16 -14.17 -7.29
N THR A 111 18.42 -13.77 -7.45
CA THR A 111 18.88 -12.48 -6.91
C THR A 111 18.51 -11.38 -7.91
N VAL A 112 17.74 -10.38 -7.45
CA VAL A 112 17.27 -9.25 -8.26
C VAL A 112 17.95 -7.92 -7.91
N CYS A 113 18.56 -7.83 -6.72
CA CYS A 113 19.36 -6.69 -6.29
C CYS A 113 20.42 -7.13 -5.28
N GLY A 114 21.57 -6.45 -5.26
CA GLY A 114 22.71 -6.84 -4.43
C GLY A 114 23.38 -8.13 -4.92
N GLY A 115 23.76 -9.02 -4.00
CA GLY A 115 24.42 -10.30 -4.34
C GLY A 115 25.93 -10.23 -4.56
N ASN A 116 26.52 -9.03 -4.61
CA ASN A 116 27.96 -8.82 -4.84
C ASN A 116 28.80 -8.85 -3.54
N GLY A 117 28.37 -9.64 -2.56
CA GLY A 117 29.00 -9.72 -1.24
C GLY A 117 28.60 -8.59 -0.27
N LYS A 118 29.10 -8.68 0.96
CA LYS A 118 28.91 -7.68 2.00
C LYS A 118 29.81 -6.46 1.75
N GLY A 119 29.24 -5.26 1.74
CA GLY A 119 30.01 -4.02 1.61
C GLY A 119 29.13 -2.78 1.47
N ASN A 120 29.76 -1.65 1.15
CA ASN A 120 29.11 -0.32 1.12
C ASN A 120 28.99 0.25 -0.30
N ASN A 121 29.46 -0.47 -1.33
CA ASN A 121 29.29 -0.05 -2.72
C ASN A 121 27.80 -0.05 -3.10
N LEU A 122 27.46 0.65 -4.19
CA LEU A 122 26.07 0.80 -4.65
C LEU A 122 25.44 -0.51 -5.14
N ASN A 123 26.27 -1.52 -5.44
CA ASN A 123 25.85 -2.87 -5.83
C ASN A 123 25.92 -3.90 -4.68
N GLN A 124 26.15 -3.45 -3.44
CA GLN A 124 26.32 -4.29 -2.24
C GLN A 124 25.39 -3.87 -1.10
N PHE A 125 25.15 -4.80 -0.19
CA PHE A 125 24.41 -4.57 1.06
C PHE A 125 25.21 -5.05 2.26
N ASN A 126 24.80 -4.62 3.46
CA ASN A 126 25.30 -5.08 4.73
C ASN A 126 24.11 -5.23 5.71
N VAL A 127 23.65 -6.46 5.86
CA VAL A 127 22.45 -6.81 6.63
C VAL A 127 21.21 -6.03 6.14
N PRO A 128 20.74 -6.27 4.90
CA PRO A 128 19.47 -5.72 4.45
C PRO A 128 18.32 -6.36 5.24
N THR A 129 17.42 -5.57 5.83
CA THR A 129 16.40 -6.07 6.78
C THR A 129 14.96 -6.01 6.26
N TYR A 130 14.66 -5.09 5.35
CA TYR A 130 13.30 -4.86 4.89
C TYR A 130 13.28 -4.38 3.45
N ILE A 131 12.18 -4.68 2.77
CA ILE A 131 11.98 -4.37 1.37
C ILE A 131 10.58 -3.79 1.15
N PHE A 132 10.50 -2.76 0.32
CA PHE A 132 9.26 -2.27 -0.27
C PHE A 132 9.39 -2.33 -1.80
N VAL A 133 8.32 -2.76 -2.47
CA VAL A 133 8.26 -2.85 -3.94
C VAL A 133 7.18 -1.90 -4.42
N ASP A 134 7.54 -0.92 -5.25
CA ASP A 134 6.58 0.01 -5.80
C ASP A 134 5.87 -0.55 -7.06
N GLY A 135 4.93 0.24 -7.62
CA GLY A 135 4.17 -0.14 -8.81
C GLY A 135 5.01 -0.28 -10.09
N ASN A 136 6.24 0.25 -10.10
CA ASN A 136 7.19 0.13 -11.21
C ASN A 136 8.17 -1.03 -11.02
N TYR A 137 7.98 -1.85 -9.98
CA TYR A 137 8.88 -2.92 -9.56
C TYR A 137 10.25 -2.43 -9.07
N SER A 138 10.34 -1.16 -8.66
CA SER A 138 11.53 -0.64 -8.03
C SER A 138 11.55 -1.06 -6.55
N LEU A 139 12.71 -1.47 -6.08
CA LEU A 139 12.92 -2.04 -4.75
C LEU A 139 13.55 -1.00 -3.84
N TYR A 140 12.95 -0.76 -2.69
CA TYR A 140 13.51 0.07 -1.62
C TYR A 140 13.93 -0.85 -0.50
N VAL A 141 15.21 -0.82 -0.16
CA VAL A 141 15.82 -1.76 0.79
C VAL A 141 16.44 -1.00 1.93
N SER A 142 16.06 -1.35 3.16
CA SER A 142 16.73 -0.88 4.37
C SER A 142 18.05 -1.64 4.54
N ASP A 143 19.17 -0.96 4.30
CA ASP A 143 20.52 -1.51 4.38
C ASP A 143 21.11 -1.20 5.77
N MET A 144 20.66 -1.98 6.76
CA MET A 144 20.69 -1.62 8.18
C MET A 144 22.10 -1.28 8.70
N ARG A 145 23.12 -2.11 8.40
CA ARG A 145 24.49 -1.88 8.89
C ARG A 145 25.27 -0.86 8.07
N ASN A 146 24.72 -0.42 6.94
CA ASN A 146 25.26 0.71 6.17
C ASN A 146 24.52 2.01 6.45
N HIS A 147 23.51 1.99 7.32
CA HIS A 147 22.80 3.20 7.78
C HIS A 147 22.20 4.01 6.62
N ARG A 148 21.60 3.30 5.67
CA ARG A 148 21.04 3.89 4.45
C ARG A 148 19.81 3.11 3.98
N VAL A 149 19.04 3.76 3.12
CA VAL A 149 18.01 3.11 2.29
C VAL A 149 18.44 3.23 0.84
N MET A 150 18.41 2.10 0.14
CA MET A 150 18.75 2.01 -1.28
C MET A 150 17.49 1.80 -2.11
N LYS A 151 17.36 2.54 -3.21
CA LYS A 151 16.38 2.25 -4.27
C LYS A 151 17.09 1.56 -5.43
N TRP A 152 16.49 0.50 -5.96
CA TRP A 152 16.93 -0.21 -7.16
C TRP A 152 15.79 -0.18 -8.15
N GLU A 153 16.01 0.45 -9.30
CA GLU A 153 15.09 0.33 -10.43
C GLU A 153 15.09 -1.12 -10.94
N LYS A 154 13.99 -1.52 -11.58
CA LYS A 154 13.87 -2.85 -12.19
C LYS A 154 15.06 -3.11 -13.12
N ASP A 155 15.69 -4.28 -12.95
CA ASP A 155 16.85 -4.74 -13.74
C ASP A 155 18.12 -3.88 -13.61
N ALA A 156 18.18 -2.93 -12.66
CA ALA A 156 19.39 -2.16 -12.38
C ALA A 156 20.52 -3.08 -11.85
N THR A 157 21.78 -2.69 -12.10
CA THR A 157 22.96 -3.41 -11.60
C THR A 157 23.54 -2.81 -10.32
N GLU A 158 23.14 -1.57 -10.02
CA GLU A 158 23.48 -0.83 -8.82
C GLU A 158 22.27 -0.02 -8.37
N GLY A 159 22.22 0.32 -7.09
CA GLY A 159 21.18 1.16 -6.51
C GLY A 159 21.61 2.60 -6.32
N ILE A 160 20.64 3.42 -5.95
CA ILE A 160 20.84 4.80 -5.53
C ILE A 160 20.47 4.94 -4.06
N ILE A 161 21.23 5.75 -3.32
CA ILE A 161 20.90 6.09 -1.93
C ILE A 161 19.75 7.08 -1.96
N VAL A 162 18.66 6.76 -1.27
CA VAL A 162 17.45 7.62 -1.22
C VAL A 162 17.12 8.12 0.19
N ALA A 163 17.80 7.60 1.21
CA ALA A 163 17.80 8.15 2.57
C ALA A 163 19.07 7.72 3.33
N GLY A 164 19.61 8.59 4.18
CA GLY A 164 20.82 8.33 4.96
C GLY A 164 22.08 8.22 4.09
N GLY A 165 22.98 7.30 4.44
CA GLY A 165 24.25 7.12 3.71
C GLY A 165 25.39 8.07 4.13
N ASN A 166 25.11 9.04 5.00
CA ASN A 166 26.10 9.98 5.55
C ASN A 166 26.74 9.48 6.85
N GLY A 167 26.92 8.16 6.96
CA GLY A 167 27.37 7.47 8.17
C GLY A 167 26.28 7.29 9.22
N GLN A 168 26.65 6.59 10.29
CA GLN A 168 25.79 6.38 11.46
C GLN A 168 25.63 7.69 12.24
N GLY A 169 24.41 8.05 12.60
CA GLY A 169 24.15 9.21 13.46
C GLY A 169 22.68 9.57 13.57
N ASN A 170 22.40 10.70 14.21
CA ASN A 170 21.03 11.16 14.49
C ASN A 170 20.70 12.53 13.87
N SER A 171 21.59 13.09 13.02
CA SER A 171 21.28 14.28 12.25
C SER A 171 20.12 14.01 11.26
N LEU A 172 19.61 15.07 10.61
CA LEU A 172 18.55 14.92 9.61
C LEU A 172 19.05 14.27 8.31
N THR A 173 20.36 14.17 8.09
CA THR A 173 20.95 13.51 6.90
C THR A 173 21.46 12.09 7.20
N GLN A 174 21.34 11.66 8.46
CA GLN A 174 21.87 10.39 8.96
C GLN A 174 20.78 9.46 9.46
N LEU A 175 21.09 8.17 9.43
CA LEU A 175 20.28 7.10 9.99
C LEU A 175 21.13 6.31 10.99
N ASN A 176 20.46 5.53 11.84
CA ASN A 176 21.07 4.62 12.78
C ASN A 176 20.26 3.32 12.80
N HIS A 177 20.83 2.30 12.15
CA HIS A 177 20.21 0.99 11.98
C HIS A 177 18.75 1.05 11.49
N PRO A 178 18.50 1.59 10.27
CA PRO A 178 17.15 1.61 9.73
C PRO A 178 16.65 0.18 9.51
N GLN A 179 15.46 -0.14 10.02
CA GLN A 179 14.92 -1.50 9.91
C GLN A 179 13.80 -1.64 8.90
N GLY A 180 12.99 -0.60 8.68
CA GLY A 180 11.85 -0.64 7.77
C GLY A 180 11.79 0.56 6.86
N VAL A 181 11.20 0.33 5.69
CA VAL A 181 10.99 1.35 4.66
C VAL A 181 9.66 1.13 3.97
N ILE A 182 8.92 2.20 3.73
CA ILE A 182 7.72 2.21 2.88
C ILE A 182 7.71 3.47 2.01
N VAL A 183 7.04 3.40 0.87
CA VAL A 183 6.83 4.53 -0.04
C VAL A 183 5.33 4.72 -0.24
N VAL A 184 4.82 5.92 0.07
CA VAL A 184 3.38 6.21 0.03
C VAL A 184 2.98 6.86 -1.28
N HIS A 185 3.79 7.80 -1.73
CA HIS A 185 3.71 8.43 -3.04
C HIS A 185 5.07 8.33 -3.71
N PRO A 186 5.17 8.38 -5.05
CA PRO A 186 6.45 8.38 -5.73
C PRO A 186 7.41 9.39 -5.10
N GLY A 187 8.57 8.90 -4.66
CA GLY A 187 9.60 9.71 -4.01
C GLY A 187 9.35 10.10 -2.55
N GLN A 188 8.19 9.81 -1.94
CA GLN A 188 7.96 10.05 -0.50
C GLN A 188 8.24 8.78 0.31
N ILE A 189 9.42 8.74 0.94
CA ILE A 189 10.00 7.55 1.57
C ILE A 189 9.94 7.71 3.09
N TYR A 190 9.32 6.76 3.77
CA TYR A 190 9.30 6.71 5.23
C TYR A 190 10.23 5.61 5.71
N VAL A 191 11.06 5.93 6.69
CA VAL A 191 12.11 5.06 7.21
C VAL A 191 11.96 4.92 8.72
N ALA A 192 11.92 3.68 9.19
CA ALA A 192 12.02 3.34 10.60
C ALA A 192 13.49 3.43 11.01
N ASP A 193 13.88 4.56 11.60
CA ASP A 193 15.24 4.83 12.08
C ASP A 193 15.40 4.30 13.51
N SER A 194 15.48 2.97 13.60
CA SER A 194 15.17 2.19 14.80
C SER A 194 16.01 2.55 16.01
N TRP A 195 17.32 2.76 15.83
CA TRP A 195 18.23 3.06 16.94
C TRP A 195 18.30 4.55 17.27
N ASN A 196 17.60 5.39 16.51
CA ASN A 196 17.32 6.77 16.87
C ASN A 196 15.89 6.96 17.41
N HIS A 197 15.13 5.88 17.58
CA HIS A 197 13.77 5.88 18.14
C HIS A 197 12.82 6.85 17.42
N ARG A 198 12.87 6.86 16.08
CA ARG A 198 12.08 7.79 15.28
C ARG A 198 11.67 7.19 13.94
N VAL A 199 10.58 7.71 13.39
CA VAL A 199 10.25 7.54 11.97
C VAL A 199 10.60 8.83 11.26
N MET A 200 11.32 8.70 10.17
CA MET A 200 11.76 9.81 9.33
C MET A 200 11.08 9.73 7.96
N ARG A 201 10.88 10.88 7.34
CA ARG A 201 10.41 11.02 5.95
C ARG A 201 11.49 11.68 5.11
N TRP A 202 11.78 11.10 3.95
CA TRP A 202 12.58 11.71 2.90
C TRP A 202 11.74 11.95 1.66
N TYR A 203 12.13 12.98 0.92
CA TYR A 203 11.72 13.17 -0.46
C TYR A 203 12.91 12.83 -1.37
N GLU A 204 12.67 12.06 -2.42
CA GLU A 204 13.70 11.67 -3.38
C GLU A 204 14.40 12.91 -3.95
N GLY A 205 15.74 12.90 -3.95
CA GLY A 205 16.57 14.03 -4.32
C GLY A 205 16.82 15.07 -3.21
N LYS A 206 16.25 14.91 -2.01
CA LYS A 206 16.61 15.70 -0.82
C LYS A 206 17.71 15.00 -0.03
N GLU A 207 18.65 15.79 0.50
CA GLU A 207 19.75 15.29 1.32
C GLU A 207 19.31 14.98 2.75
N ASP A 208 18.40 15.80 3.29
CA ASP A 208 17.87 15.71 4.63
C ASP A 208 16.44 15.16 4.66
N GLY A 209 16.13 14.51 5.76
CA GLY A 209 14.81 14.02 6.08
C GLY A 209 14.16 14.83 7.18
N GLU A 210 12.90 14.52 7.44
CA GLU A 210 12.05 15.17 8.42
C GLU A 210 11.61 14.13 9.45
N ILE A 211 11.64 14.50 10.73
CA ILE A 211 11.10 13.64 11.78
C ILE A 211 9.57 13.66 11.68
N VAL A 212 8.97 12.49 11.46
CA VAL A 212 7.53 12.31 11.43
C VAL A 212 7.00 12.10 12.84
N VAL A 213 7.59 11.16 13.57
CA VAL A 213 7.26 10.82 14.97
C VAL A 213 8.52 10.34 15.71
N GLY A 214 8.59 10.57 17.02
CA GLY A 214 9.71 10.15 17.87
C GLY A 214 10.90 11.11 17.91
N GLY A 215 12.08 10.61 18.27
CA GLY A 215 13.34 11.36 18.20
C GLY A 215 13.63 12.35 19.33
N ASN A 216 12.97 12.21 20.49
CA ASN A 216 13.23 12.98 21.73
C ASN A 216 13.24 14.52 21.57
N ARG A 217 12.34 15.10 20.78
CA ARG A 217 12.15 16.57 20.70
C ARG A 217 11.31 17.14 21.86
N ASN A 218 11.69 16.85 23.11
CA ASN A 218 11.07 17.33 24.36
C ASN A 218 10.10 16.33 25.03
N GLU A 219 10.53 15.86 26.21
CA GLU A 219 9.71 15.55 27.39
C GLU A 219 8.35 14.88 27.16
N THR A 220 8.35 13.56 26.97
CA THR A 220 7.41 12.60 27.59
C THR A 220 7.79 11.19 27.14
N LYS A 221 7.66 10.21 28.03
CA LYS A 221 8.02 8.79 27.79
C LYS A 221 7.31 8.14 26.59
N THR A 222 6.31 8.80 26.00
CA THR A 222 5.48 8.30 24.89
C THR A 222 6.22 8.21 23.56
N ASN A 223 7.40 8.84 23.43
CA ASN A 223 8.19 8.83 22.18
C ASN A 223 9.42 7.90 22.21
N GLN A 224 9.54 7.02 23.22
CA GLN A 224 10.55 5.96 23.23
C GLN A 224 9.96 4.67 22.63
N PHE A 225 10.11 4.51 21.32
CA PHE A 225 9.75 3.30 20.60
C PHE A 225 10.91 2.81 19.72
N PHE A 226 10.86 1.55 19.34
CA PHE A 226 11.83 0.89 18.48
C PHE A 226 11.14 0.54 17.16
N PRO A 227 11.01 1.50 16.23
CA PRO A 227 10.27 1.26 15.00
C PRO A 227 10.97 0.20 14.16
N SER A 228 10.20 -0.75 13.65
CA SER A 228 10.68 -1.79 12.73
C SER A 228 9.87 -1.76 11.44
N GLY A 229 8.71 -2.41 11.39
CA GLY A 229 7.75 -2.33 10.29
C GLY A 229 6.90 -1.06 10.34
N LEU A 230 6.58 -0.52 9.16
CA LEU A 230 5.71 0.65 8.97
C LEU A 230 4.57 0.28 8.01
N SER A 231 3.38 0.85 8.21
CA SER A 231 2.28 0.80 7.24
C SER A 231 1.38 2.01 7.39
N PHE A 232 0.76 2.44 6.28
CA PHE A 232 -0.34 3.41 6.32
C PHE A 232 -1.68 2.72 6.11
N ASP A 233 -2.74 3.28 6.70
CA ASP A 233 -4.11 2.99 6.28
C ASP A 233 -4.60 3.99 5.21
N SER A 234 -5.81 3.79 4.71
CA SER A 234 -6.44 4.67 3.72
C SER A 234 -6.75 6.08 4.23
N GLU A 235 -6.74 6.29 5.54
CA GLU A 235 -6.95 7.60 6.20
C GLU A 235 -5.62 8.30 6.48
N ARG A 236 -4.50 7.74 6.01
CA ARG A 236 -3.13 8.24 6.21
C ARG A 236 -2.65 8.20 7.67
N ASN A 237 -3.23 7.34 8.49
CA ASN A 237 -2.66 7.05 9.80
C ASN A 237 -1.44 6.13 9.64
N LEU A 238 -0.37 6.45 10.37
CA LEU A 238 0.86 5.65 10.38
C LEU A 238 0.79 4.61 11.49
N TYR A 239 0.95 3.34 11.13
CA TYR A 239 1.11 2.23 12.06
C TYR A 239 2.58 1.83 12.12
N VAL A 240 3.09 1.70 13.33
CA VAL A 240 4.50 1.39 13.61
C VAL A 240 4.56 0.17 14.49
N ALA A 241 5.30 -0.85 14.05
CA ALA A 241 5.68 -1.97 14.90
C ALA A 241 6.81 -1.53 15.84
N ASP A 242 6.50 -1.43 17.12
CA ASP A 242 7.40 -1.05 18.19
C ASP A 242 7.98 -2.33 18.83
N GLN A 243 9.07 -2.81 18.22
CA GLN A 243 9.54 -4.18 18.39
C GLN A 243 9.91 -4.51 19.84
N GLU A 244 10.68 -3.64 20.49
CA GLU A 244 11.19 -3.91 21.85
C GLU A 244 10.13 -3.69 22.93
N ASN A 245 9.04 -2.98 22.60
CA ASN A 245 7.91 -2.78 23.51
C ASN A 245 6.74 -3.73 23.23
N ASN A 246 6.88 -4.68 22.30
CA ASN A 246 5.88 -5.70 21.97
C ASN A 246 4.49 -5.13 21.61
N GLN A 247 4.45 -3.99 20.93
CA GLN A 247 3.19 -3.30 20.61
C GLN A 247 3.19 -2.72 19.19
N ILE A 248 2.00 -2.38 18.71
CA ILE A 248 1.80 -1.59 17.48
C ILE A 248 1.24 -0.24 17.90
N GLN A 249 1.88 0.85 17.47
CA GLN A 249 1.40 2.20 17.71
C GLN A 249 0.77 2.78 16.45
N LYS A 250 -0.35 3.50 16.61
CA LYS A 250 -1.01 4.28 15.56
C LYS A 250 -0.73 5.76 15.81
N PHE A 251 -0.32 6.48 14.77
CA PHE A 251 -0.12 7.92 14.78
C PHE A 251 -1.01 8.57 13.73
N GLU A 252 -1.73 9.60 14.14
CA GLU A 252 -2.66 10.36 13.30
C GLU A 252 -2.01 11.68 12.88
N ILE A 253 -2.35 12.18 11.69
CA ILE A 253 -1.87 13.50 11.23
C ILE A 253 -2.63 14.59 11.98
N ILE A 254 -1.93 15.44 12.72
CA ILE A 254 -2.53 16.59 13.44
C ILE A 254 -2.39 17.85 12.59
N GLY A 255 -2.99 17.86 11.39
CA GLY A 255 -2.99 19.01 10.47
C GLY A 255 -1.59 19.47 9.99
N ASP A 256 -1.58 20.42 9.04
CA ASP A 256 -0.40 21.21 8.64
C ASP A 256 -0.42 22.57 9.35
#